data_AF-A0A7D9I0Y7-F1
#
_entry.id   AF-A0A7D9I0Y7-F1
#
_cell.length_a   1.000
_cell.length_b   1.000
_cell.length_c   1.000
_cell.angle_alpha   90.00
_cell.angle_beta   90.00
_cell.angle_gamma   90.00
#
_symmetry.space_group_name_H-M   'P 1'
#
loop_
_entity.id
_entity.type
_entity.pdbx_description
1 polymer ?
#
loop_
_entity_poly.entity_id
_entity_poly.type
_entity_poly.pdbx_seq_one_letter_code
_entity_poly.pdbx_strand_id
1 'polypeptide(L)'
;MKKFLIQTNRCLNALKLLLILAGNIELCPGPVVRYSTNDTNERPRLRGFKVAHLNMRSMINKMDTLRRLVEEKSFDIFTISETWLSQSILDSEVNISGYTLVKARSRRPVWWWYSNIC
;
A
#
# COMPACT_ATOMS: atom_id res chain seq x y z
N MET A 1 15.29 33.80 16.81
CA MET A 1 14.32 32.74 16.46
C MET A 1 13.37 33.10 15.31
N LYS A 2 12.76 34.29 15.26
CA LYS A 2 11.80 34.67 14.19
C LYS A 2 12.35 34.62 12.75
N LYS A 3 13.63 34.95 12.53
CA LYS A 3 14.28 34.93 11.20
C LYS A 3 14.43 33.51 10.62
N PHE A 4 14.63 32.50 11.46
CA PHE A 4 14.78 31.10 11.04
C PHE A 4 13.44 30.49 10.59
N LEU A 5 12.34 30.86 11.26
CA LEU A 5 10.97 30.45 10.94
C LEU A 5 10.46 31.09 9.62
N ILE A 6 10.91 32.31 9.31
CA ILE A 6 10.56 33.00 8.06
C ILE A 6 11.32 32.40 6.87
N GLN A 7 12.60 32.06 7.06
CA GLN A 7 13.41 31.42 6.02
C GLN A 7 12.87 30.04 5.64
N THR A 8 12.49 29.23 6.64
CA THR A 8 11.90 27.90 6.42
C THR A 8 10.58 27.98 5.66
N ASN A 9 9.70 28.94 5.96
CA ASN A 9 8.45 29.15 5.23
C ASN A 9 8.66 29.57 3.77
N ARG A 10 9.67 30.39 3.49
CA ARG A 10 10.00 30.80 2.11
C ARG A 10 10.51 29.63 1.27
N CYS A 11 11.38 28.80 1.84
CA CYS A 11 11.89 27.60 1.17
C CYS A 11 10.78 26.55 0.94
N LEU A 12 9.86 26.37 1.90
CA LEU A 12 8.69 25.48 1.76
C LEU A 12 7.73 25.93 0.66
N ASN A 13 7.50 27.23 0.54
CA ASN A 13 6.64 27.77 -0.53
C ASN A 13 7.30 27.68 -1.90
N ALA A 14 8.62 27.86 -1.99
CA ALA A 14 9.37 27.66 -3.24
C ALA A 14 9.36 26.18 -3.67
N LEU A 15 9.51 25.24 -2.72
CA LEU A 15 9.42 23.81 -2.98
C LEU A 15 8.01 23.40 -3.47
N LYS A 16 6.96 23.97 -2.88
CA LYS A 16 5.57 23.76 -3.34
C LYS A 16 5.35 24.24 -4.78
N LEU A 17 5.88 25.41 -5.14
CA LEU A 17 5.79 25.94 -6.50
C LEU A 17 6.57 25.07 -7.51
N LEU A 18 7.74 24.57 -7.14
CA LEU A 18 8.53 23.65 -7.98
C LEU A 18 7.82 22.30 -8.18
N LEU A 19 7.15 21.77 -7.15
CA LEU A 19 6.35 20.56 -7.27
C LEU A 19 5.16 20.73 -8.21
N ILE A 20 4.49 21.88 -8.18
CA ILE A 20 3.36 22.20 -9.08
C ILE A 20 3.85 22.41 -10.52
N LEU A 21 5.02 23.04 -10.71
CA LEU A 21 5.62 23.26 -12.03
C LEU A 21 6.24 22.01 -12.66
N ALA A 22 6.51 20.96 -11.88
CA ALA A 22 7.13 19.73 -12.37
C ALA A 22 6.24 18.94 -13.33
N GLY A 23 4.96 19.31 -13.53
CA GLY A 23 4.06 18.74 -14.55
C GLY A 23 3.69 17.26 -14.37
N ASN A 24 4.39 16.54 -13.49
CA ASN A 24 4.23 15.12 -13.18
C ASN A 24 3.26 14.85 -12.02
N ILE A 25 2.56 15.87 -11.54
CA ILE A 25 1.41 15.68 -10.65
C ILE A 25 0.19 15.64 -11.56
N GLU A 26 -0.02 14.52 -12.24
CA GLU A 26 -1.38 14.15 -12.59
C GLU A 26 -2.10 13.97 -11.26
N LEU A 27 -2.92 14.94 -10.88
CA LEU A 27 -4.01 14.67 -9.97
C LEU A 27 -4.86 13.67 -10.74
N CYS A 28 -4.57 12.36 -10.68
CA CYS A 28 -5.51 11.32 -11.09
C CYS A 28 -6.63 11.41 -10.07
N PRO A 29 -7.67 12.24 -10.28
CA PRO A 29 -8.70 12.35 -9.28
C PRO A 29 -9.44 11.03 -9.48
N GLY A 30 -9.35 10.13 -8.51
CA GLY A 30 -10.21 8.95 -8.53
C GLY A 30 -11.64 9.39 -8.86
N PRO A 31 -12.43 8.54 -9.56
CA PRO A 31 -13.70 8.93 -10.15
C PRO A 31 -14.53 9.78 -9.17
N VAL A 32 -14.93 10.96 -9.62
CA VAL A 32 -15.70 11.92 -8.82
C VAL A 32 -17.03 11.27 -8.47
N VAL A 33 -17.12 10.68 -7.27
CA VAL A 33 -18.37 10.11 -6.78
C VAL A 33 -19.33 11.27 -6.52
N ARG A 34 -20.31 11.44 -7.41
CA ARG A 34 -21.42 12.39 -7.21
C ARG A 34 -22.46 11.71 -6.31
N TYR A 35 -22.42 11.99 -5.01
CA TYR A 35 -23.45 11.51 -4.08
C TYR A 35 -24.76 12.29 -4.27
N SER A 36 -25.88 11.56 -4.26
CA SER A 36 -27.21 12.16 -4.13
C SER A 36 -27.30 12.87 -2.77
N THR A 37 -27.63 14.15 -2.78
CA THR A 37 -27.56 15.08 -1.63
C THR A 37 -28.63 14.86 -0.55
N ASN A 38 -29.17 13.64 -0.42
CA ASN A 38 -30.32 13.40 0.45
C ASN A 38 -29.99 12.72 1.78
N ASP A 39 -28.72 12.43 2.08
CA ASP A 39 -28.34 11.83 3.36
C ASP A 39 -27.41 12.74 4.17
N THR A 40 -27.94 13.29 5.26
CA THR A 40 -27.25 14.23 6.14
C THR A 40 -26.24 13.49 7.02
N ASN A 41 -24.96 13.89 6.93
CA ASN A 41 -23.85 13.63 7.87
C ASN A 41 -23.04 12.33 7.76
N GLU A 42 -23.29 11.43 6.81
CA GLU A 42 -22.31 10.37 6.54
C GLU A 42 -21.26 10.87 5.55
N ARG A 43 -20.09 11.29 6.07
CA ARG A 43 -18.90 11.46 5.23
C ARG A 43 -18.71 10.15 4.48
N PRO A 44 -18.62 10.16 3.14
CA PRO A 44 -18.42 8.93 2.40
C PRO A 44 -17.14 8.29 2.90
N ARG A 45 -17.25 7.06 3.42
CA ARG A 45 -16.10 6.24 3.75
C ARG A 45 -15.45 5.90 2.42
N LEU A 46 -14.64 6.80 1.87
CA LEU A 46 -13.74 6.49 0.78
C LEU A 46 -12.92 5.30 1.28
N ARG A 47 -13.24 4.10 0.76
CA ARG A 47 -12.44 2.91 0.99
C ARG A 47 -11.13 3.20 0.25
N GLY A 48 -10.17 3.77 0.99
CA GLY A 48 -8.85 4.05 0.44
C GLY A 48 -8.16 2.76 0.05
N PHE A 49 -7.33 2.83 -0.98
CA PHE A 49 -6.53 1.70 -1.42
C PHE A 49 -5.39 1.45 -0.43
N LYS A 50 -5.42 0.30 0.25
CA LYS A 50 -4.47 -0.09 1.30
C LYS A 50 -3.42 -1.02 0.73
N VAL A 51 -2.20 -0.50 0.59
CA VAL A 51 -1.02 -1.28 0.16
C VAL A 51 -0.06 -1.40 1.34
N ALA A 52 0.46 -2.61 1.56
CA ALA A 52 1.52 -2.85 2.53
C ALA A 52 2.66 -3.68 1.93
N HIS A 53 3.88 -3.33 2.32
CA HIS A 53 5.10 -4.03 1.97
C HIS A 53 5.86 -4.40 3.23
N LEU A 54 6.25 -5.67 3.36
CA LEU A 54 7.01 -6.17 4.50
C LEU A 54 8.26 -6.93 4.04
N ASN A 55 9.40 -6.55 4.57
CA ASN A 55 10.61 -7.34 4.46
C ASN A 55 10.68 -8.32 5.64
N MET A 56 10.57 -9.62 5.37
CA MET A 56 10.38 -10.64 6.42
C MET A 56 11.68 -11.34 6.85
N ARG A 57 12.72 -11.34 6.01
CA ARG A 57 13.99 -12.08 6.17
C ARG A 57 13.78 -13.50 6.73
N SER A 58 13.12 -14.35 5.94
CA SER A 58 12.59 -15.69 6.28
C SER A 58 11.11 -15.69 6.66
N MET A 59 10.29 -16.25 5.77
CA MET A 59 8.83 -16.19 5.84
C MET A 59 8.17 -17.45 6.41
N ILE A 60 8.73 -18.65 6.17
CA ILE A 60 8.11 -19.95 6.51
C ILE A 60 7.62 -19.98 7.96
N ASN A 61 8.51 -19.61 8.88
CA ASN A 61 8.25 -19.71 10.32
C ASN A 61 7.25 -18.66 10.85
N LYS A 62 6.77 -17.75 9.99
CA LYS A 62 5.93 -16.60 10.36
C LYS A 62 4.62 -16.56 9.58
N MET A 63 4.29 -17.60 8.81
CA MET A 63 3.10 -17.64 7.97
C MET A 63 1.80 -17.52 8.77
N ASP A 64 1.73 -18.09 9.97
CA ASP A 64 0.52 -17.99 10.81
C ASP A 64 0.31 -16.58 11.35
N THR A 65 1.38 -15.91 11.76
CA THR A 65 1.34 -14.50 12.17
C THR A 65 0.95 -13.60 11.01
N LEU A 66 1.43 -13.91 9.79
CA LEU A 66 1.05 -13.21 8.57
C LEU A 66 -0.43 -13.31 8.27
N ARG A 67 -0.99 -14.52 8.32
CA ARG A 67 -2.42 -14.76 8.06
C ARG A 67 -3.27 -13.92 9.02
N ARG A 68 -2.94 -13.94 10.31
CA ARG A 68 -3.62 -13.12 11.32
C ARG A 68 -3.49 -11.61 11.03
N LEU A 69 -2.31 -11.14 10.67
CA LEU A 69 -2.08 -9.73 10.35
C LEU A 69 -2.94 -9.27 9.16
N VAL A 70 -3.02 -10.10 8.12
CA VAL A 70 -3.80 -9.81 6.91
C VAL A 70 -5.29 -9.82 7.20
N GLU A 71 -5.77 -10.77 8.03
CA GLU A 71 -7.15 -10.82 8.51
C GLU A 71 -7.53 -9.60 9.35
N GLU A 72 -6.66 -9.16 10.28
CA GLU A 72 -6.94 -8.02 11.16
C GLU A 72 -6.92 -6.67 10.44
N LYS A 73 -5.98 -6.47 9.50
CA LYS A 73 -5.75 -5.16 8.89
C LYS A 73 -6.48 -4.97 7.57
N SER A 74 -6.81 -6.05 6.84
CA SER A 74 -7.44 -6.05 5.52
C SER A 74 -6.71 -5.14 4.50
N PHE A 75 -5.80 -5.73 3.74
CA PHE A 75 -5.04 -5.02 2.69
C PHE A 75 -5.62 -5.31 1.32
N ASP A 76 -5.57 -4.35 0.39
CA ASP A 76 -5.96 -4.60 -1.00
C ASP A 76 -4.80 -5.27 -1.74
N ILE A 77 -3.58 -4.78 -1.50
CA ILE A 77 -2.33 -5.39 -1.98
C ILE A 77 -1.37 -5.56 -0.80
N PHE A 78 -0.84 -6.77 -0.67
CA PHE A 78 0.15 -7.11 0.32
C PHE A 78 1.37 -7.75 -0.34
N THR A 79 2.57 -7.24 -0.05
CA THR A 79 3.80 -7.68 -0.72
C THR A 79 4.87 -8.03 0.31
N ILE A 80 5.62 -9.10 0.05
CA ILE A 80 6.71 -9.54 0.91
C ILE A 80 8.00 -9.73 0.11
N SER A 81 9.07 -9.10 0.58
CA SER A 81 10.43 -9.29 0.07
C SER A 81 11.31 -10.07 1.04
N GLU A 82 12.44 -10.57 0.51
CA GLU A 82 13.44 -11.34 1.28
C GLU A 82 12.77 -12.48 2.05
N THR A 83 11.95 -13.27 1.36
CA THR A 83 11.22 -14.39 1.95
C THR A 83 12.13 -15.58 2.28
N TRP A 84 13.33 -15.63 1.68
CA TRP A 84 14.30 -16.74 1.79
C TRP A 84 13.65 -18.11 1.53
N LEU A 85 12.60 -18.13 0.71
CA LEU A 85 11.92 -19.36 0.33
C LEU A 85 12.75 -20.11 -0.70
N SER A 86 12.99 -21.39 -0.40
CA SER A 86 13.47 -22.36 -1.37
C SER A 86 12.44 -22.58 -2.48
N GLN A 87 12.89 -22.94 -3.67
CA GLN A 87 12.01 -23.26 -4.80
C GLN A 87 11.12 -24.50 -4.54
N SER A 88 11.43 -25.29 -3.51
CA SER A 88 10.71 -26.48 -3.08
C SER A 88 9.42 -26.21 -2.30
N ILE A 89 9.20 -24.97 -1.86
CA ILE A 89 8.00 -24.60 -1.10
C ILE A 89 6.78 -24.67 -2.01
N LEU A 90 5.75 -25.36 -1.54
CA LEU A 90 4.50 -25.51 -2.26
C LEU A 90 3.68 -24.22 -2.16
N ASP A 91 3.03 -23.83 -3.24
CA ASP A 91 2.18 -22.63 -3.25
C ASP A 91 1.03 -22.74 -2.23
N SER A 92 0.62 -23.97 -1.87
CA SER A 92 -0.35 -24.23 -0.81
C SER A 92 0.11 -23.80 0.59
N GLU A 93 1.41 -23.86 0.88
CA GLU A 93 1.96 -23.50 2.19
C GLU A 93 1.96 -21.98 2.42
N VAL A 94 2.09 -21.23 1.33
CA VAL A 94 2.14 -19.76 1.31
C VAL A 94 0.82 -19.12 0.93
N ASN A 95 -0.21 -19.92 0.66
CA ASN A 95 -1.52 -19.41 0.31
C ASN A 95 -2.19 -18.72 1.52
N ILE A 96 -2.90 -17.63 1.24
CA ILE A 96 -3.70 -16.86 2.21
C ILE A 96 -5.14 -16.84 1.69
N SER A 97 -6.10 -17.21 2.53
CA SER A 97 -7.52 -17.24 2.15
C SER A 97 -8.01 -15.86 1.73
N GLY A 98 -8.76 -15.78 0.62
CA GLY A 98 -9.30 -14.53 0.09
C GLY A 98 -8.30 -13.65 -0.68
N TYR A 99 -7.07 -14.12 -0.87
CA TYR A 99 -6.07 -13.44 -1.69
C TYR A 99 -5.55 -14.36 -2.79
N THR A 100 -5.23 -13.79 -3.94
CA THR A 100 -4.53 -14.51 -5.00
C THR A 100 -3.02 -14.30 -4.86
N LEU A 101 -2.29 -15.42 -4.86
CA LEU A 101 -0.85 -15.45 -4.76
C LEU A 101 -0.20 -15.27 -6.14
N VAL A 102 0.72 -14.32 -6.23
CA VAL A 102 1.60 -14.13 -7.40
C VAL A 102 3.05 -14.22 -6.94
N LYS A 103 3.85 -14.93 -7.73
CA LYS A 103 5.29 -15.09 -7.50
C LYS A 103 6.07 -14.45 -8.64
N ALA A 104 6.84 -13.41 -8.34
CA ALA A 104 7.78 -12.86 -9.30
C ALA A 104 9.08 -13.66 -9.29
N ARG A 105 9.41 -14.32 -10.40
CA ARG A 105 10.74 -14.94 -10.58
C ARG A 105 11.77 -13.85 -10.83
N SER A 106 12.53 -13.51 -9.78
CA SER A 106 13.67 -12.60 -9.86
C SER A 106 14.83 -13.13 -9.00
N ARG A 107 16.04 -12.56 -9.16
CA ARG A 107 17.24 -12.91 -8.37
C ARG A 107 17.00 -12.85 -6.87
N ARG A 108 16.06 -11.98 -6.43
CA ARG A 108 15.47 -11.99 -5.09
C ARG A 108 13.97 -12.18 -5.26
N PRO A 109 13.41 -13.36 -4.97
CA PRO A 109 11.99 -13.62 -5.21
C PRO A 109 11.14 -12.72 -4.31
N VAL A 110 10.18 -12.03 -4.92
CA VAL A 110 9.15 -11.22 -4.25
C VAL A 110 7.82 -11.90 -4.45
N TRP A 111 7.04 -11.96 -3.38
CA TRP A 111 5.72 -12.58 -3.35
C TRP A 111 4.67 -11.51 -3.08
N TRP A 112 3.54 -11.62 -3.76
CA TRP A 112 2.48 -10.62 -3.79
C TRP A 112 1.16 -11.34 -3.57
N TRP A 113 0.31 -10.75 -2.76
CA TRP A 113 -1.07 -11.15 -2.54
C TRP A 113 -1.95 -9.96 -2.87
N TYR A 114 -2.99 -10.19 -3.67
CA TYR A 114 -4.04 -9.19 -3.90
C TYR A 114 -5.38 -9.76 -3.47
N SER A 115 -6.21 -8.92 -2.85
CA SER A 115 -7.51 -9.36 -2.35
C SER A 115 -8.44 -9.71 -3.51
N ASN A 116 -9.19 -10.80 -3.37
CA ASN A 116 -10.23 -11.21 -4.33
C ASN A 116 -11.55 -10.46 -4.11
N ILE A 117 -11.60 -9.56 -3.13
CA ILE A 117 -12.76 -8.75 -2.78
C ILE A 117 -12.57 -7.39 -3.47
N CYS A 118 -12.94 -7.31 -4.74
CA CYS A 118 -13.22 -6.04 -5.43
C CYS A 118 -14.71 -5.71 -5.32
#